data_AF-A0A3D3KUE2-F1
#
_entry.id   AF-A0A3D3KUE2-F1
#
_cell.length_a   1.000
_cell.length_b   1.000
_cell.length_c   1.000
_cell.angle_alpha   90.00
_cell.angle_beta   90.00
_cell.angle_gamma   90.00
#
_symmetry.space_group_name_H-M   'P 1'
#
loop_
_entity.id
_entity.type
_entity.pdbx_description
1 polymer ?
#
loop_
_entity_poly.entity_id
_entity_poly.type
_entity_poly.pdbx_seq_one_letter_code
_entity_poly.pdbx_strand_id
1 'polypeptide(L)'
;TCWGIGISCVGNVHAKRDPAARLAMLRRNQGLWVAGQFLAAAGTMAVPIGFVRFAQAIRSRPAKSLAAGAAAALLVGAPLFVLALADRASDLEKFAYRRGPSWPFLTYSGLHIGGLAALGAGLLFLPLKPWTGVTAAASAPLFGAILAGTKDIPPFVFYLVETAVGVQLMRYEEPGLAAGSQRGGEGHG
;
A
#
# COMPACT_ATOMS: atom_id res chain seq x y z
N THR A 1 22.68 2.61 -8.23
CA THR A 1 21.22 2.66 -8.39
C THR A 1 20.59 2.21 -7.09
N CYS A 2 19.80 3.11 -6.50
CA CYS A 2 19.53 3.24 -5.07
C CYS A 2 18.63 2.11 -4.51
N TRP A 3 19.19 1.27 -3.64
CA TRP A 3 18.44 0.32 -2.82
C TRP A 3 18.55 0.79 -1.37
N GLY A 4 17.69 1.74 -1.00
CA GLY A 4 17.61 2.29 0.34
C GLY A 4 16.77 1.41 1.24
N ILE A 5 17.38 0.98 2.35
CA ILE A 5 16.79 0.51 3.62
C ILE A 5 15.37 -0.07 3.47
N GLY A 6 15.31 -1.36 3.11
CA GLY A 6 14.08 -2.13 3.09
C GLY A 6 13.90 -2.90 4.40
N ILE A 7 12.65 -3.02 4.83
CA ILE A 7 12.10 -3.83 5.92
C ILE A 7 12.31 -5.32 5.62
N SER A 8 13.55 -5.74 5.41
CA SER A 8 13.93 -7.12 5.64
C SER A 8 14.43 -7.17 7.07
N CYS A 9 13.90 -8.09 7.89
CA CYS A 9 14.49 -8.41 9.20
C CYS A 9 15.98 -8.78 9.08
N VAL A 10 16.45 -8.98 7.85
CA VAL A 10 17.85 -9.00 7.43
C VAL A 10 18.23 -7.64 6.85
N GLY A 11 18.73 -6.70 7.66
CA GLY A 11 19.08 -5.36 7.19
C GLY A 11 20.05 -5.38 5.99
N ASN A 12 19.89 -4.43 5.05
CA ASN A 12 20.83 -4.14 3.95
C ASN A 12 20.93 -5.17 2.79
N VAL A 13 20.14 -6.25 2.77
CA VAL A 13 20.15 -7.26 1.67
C VAL A 13 19.91 -6.62 0.31
N HIS A 14 18.94 -5.71 0.24
CA HIS A 14 18.60 -4.98 -0.97
C HIS A 14 19.74 -4.05 -1.44
N ALA A 15 20.50 -3.45 -0.51
CA ALA A 15 21.58 -2.50 -0.78
C ALA A 15 22.90 -3.14 -1.22
N LYS A 16 23.14 -4.40 -0.85
CA LYS A 16 24.39 -5.09 -1.22
C LYS A 16 24.50 -5.24 -2.73
N ARG A 17 25.53 -4.64 -3.36
CA ARG A 17 25.79 -4.76 -4.80
C ARG A 17 26.30 -6.13 -5.21
N ASP A 18 27.15 -6.74 -4.38
CA ASP A 18 27.69 -8.06 -4.66
C ASP A 18 26.63 -9.16 -4.45
N PRO A 19 26.25 -9.91 -5.50
CA PRO A 19 25.26 -10.98 -5.40
C PRO A 19 25.72 -12.13 -4.49
N ALA A 20 27.02 -12.45 -4.45
CA ALA A 20 27.54 -13.53 -3.62
C ALA A 20 27.45 -13.16 -2.13
N ALA A 21 27.88 -11.95 -1.75
CA ALA A 21 27.71 -11.44 -0.40
C ALA A 21 26.24 -11.23 0.00
N ARG A 22 25.34 -10.99 -0.95
CA ARG A 22 23.89 -10.93 -0.69
C ARG A 22 23.33 -12.33 -0.42
N LEU A 23 23.70 -13.32 -1.23
CA LEU A 23 23.28 -14.71 -1.04
C LEU A 23 23.77 -15.28 0.31
N ALA A 24 25.04 -15.02 0.67
CA ALA A 24 25.59 -15.44 1.95
C ALA A 24 24.82 -14.83 3.14
N MET A 25 24.44 -13.55 3.04
CA MET A 25 23.64 -12.85 4.05
C MET A 25 22.22 -13.42 4.15
N LEU A 26 21.58 -13.72 3.02
CA LEU A 26 20.25 -14.33 2.95
C LEU A 26 20.24 -15.74 3.55
N ARG A 27 21.22 -16.58 3.20
CA ARG A 27 21.35 -17.92 3.76
C ARG A 27 21.57 -17.88 5.27
N ARG A 28 22.42 -16.97 5.76
CA ARG A 28 22.67 -16.79 7.20
C ARG A 28 21.43 -16.38 8.00
N ASN A 29 20.49 -15.68 7.37
CA ASN A 29 19.31 -15.12 8.04
C ASN A 29 17.99 -15.57 7.37
N GLN A 30 17.96 -16.79 6.82
CA GLN A 30 16.86 -17.26 5.98
C GLN A 30 15.51 -17.24 6.71
N GLY A 31 15.47 -17.65 7.98
CA GLY A 31 14.23 -17.61 8.78
C GLY A 31 13.67 -16.21 8.93
N LEU A 32 14.51 -15.23 9.25
CA LEU A 32 14.14 -13.81 9.35
C LEU A 32 13.72 -13.22 8.00
N TRP A 33 14.38 -13.63 6.92
CA TRP A 33 14.01 -13.22 5.56
C TRP A 33 12.59 -13.70 5.20
N VAL A 34 12.31 -14.98 5.40
CA VAL A 34 11.02 -15.60 5.10
C VAL A 34 9.91 -14.99 5.97
N ALA A 35 10.16 -14.80 7.26
CA ALA A 35 9.23 -14.12 8.17
C ALA A 35 8.91 -12.69 7.68
N GLY A 36 9.91 -11.95 7.19
CA GLY A 36 9.72 -10.63 6.58
C GLY A 36 8.83 -10.66 5.33
N GLN A 37 8.98 -11.67 4.47
CA GLN A 37 8.11 -11.84 3.29
C GLN A 37 6.65 -12.11 3.71
N PHE A 38 6.43 -12.97 4.71
CA PHE A 38 5.08 -13.25 5.24
C PHE A 38 4.44 -12.01 5.87
N LEU A 39 5.20 -11.25 6.66
CA LEU A 39 4.70 -10.01 7.26
C LEU A 39 4.32 -8.98 6.19
N ALA A 40 5.15 -8.83 5.15
CA ALA A 40 4.85 -7.95 4.03
C ALA A 40 3.59 -8.40 3.27
N ALA A 41 3.46 -9.71 3.01
CA ALA A 41 2.28 -10.29 2.36
C ALA A 41 1.01 -10.04 3.19
N ALA A 42 1.06 -10.29 4.50
CA ALA A 42 -0.06 -10.05 5.40
C ALA A 42 -0.48 -8.58 5.42
N GLY A 43 0.49 -7.66 5.51
CA GLY A 43 0.24 -6.22 5.45
C GLY A 43 -0.45 -5.81 4.15
N THR A 44 0.10 -6.22 3.00
CA THR A 44 -0.47 -5.89 1.68
C THR A 44 -1.87 -6.47 1.47
N MET A 45 -2.16 -7.65 2.04
CA MET A 45 -3.50 -8.25 1.94
C MET A 45 -4.53 -7.55 2.84
N ALA A 46 -4.10 -6.89 3.92
CA ALA A 46 -5.00 -6.17 4.81
C ALA A 46 -5.47 -4.81 4.23
N VAL A 47 -4.61 -4.13 3.47
CA VAL A 47 -4.87 -2.78 2.94
C VAL A 47 -6.14 -2.70 2.07
N PRO A 48 -6.39 -3.59 1.09
CA PRO A 48 -7.59 -3.53 0.26
C PRO A 48 -8.88 -3.56 1.07
N ILE A 49 -8.91 -4.25 2.21
CA ILE A 49 -10.10 -4.34 3.08
C ILE A 49 -10.45 -2.95 3.63
N GLY A 50 -9.45 -2.17 4.05
CA GLY A 50 -9.65 -0.80 4.51
C GLY A 50 -10.21 0.10 3.41
N PHE A 51 -9.72 -0.05 2.18
CA PHE A 51 -10.18 0.73 1.02
C PHE A 51 -11.61 0.35 0.60
N VAL A 52 -11.97 -0.93 0.63
CA VAL A 52 -13.34 -1.39 0.39
C VAL A 52 -14.30 -0.80 1.42
N ARG A 53 -13.95 -0.88 2.72
CA ARG A 53 -14.78 -0.30 3.79
C ARG A 53 -14.93 1.22 3.63
N PHE A 54 -13.85 1.91 3.28
CA PHE A 54 -13.91 3.34 3.00
C PHE A 54 -14.83 3.67 1.81
N ALA A 55 -14.68 2.95 0.69
CA ALA A 55 -15.54 3.15 -0.47
C ALA A 55 -17.04 2.91 -0.17
N GLN A 56 -17.35 1.98 0.75
CA GLN A 56 -18.71 1.72 1.21
C GLN A 56 -19.27 2.84 2.10
N ALA A 57 -18.41 3.50 2.89
CA ALA A 57 -18.80 4.58 3.80
C ALA A 57 -19.03 5.92 3.09
N ILE A 58 -18.51 6.11 1.87
CA ILE A 58 -18.64 7.38 1.14
C ILE A 58 -20.02 7.50 0.46
N ARG A 59 -20.71 8.62 0.71
CA ARG A 59 -21.97 8.97 0.04
C ARG A 59 -21.80 9.73 -1.28
N SER A 60 -20.73 10.51 -1.41
CA SER A 60 -20.43 11.27 -2.63
C SER A 60 -20.14 10.33 -3.81
N ARG A 61 -20.97 10.38 -4.86
CA ARG A 61 -20.84 9.53 -6.06
C ARG A 61 -19.43 9.56 -6.71
N PRO A 62 -18.83 10.73 -7.00
CA PRO A 62 -17.50 10.77 -7.62
C PRO A 62 -16.41 10.21 -6.70
N ALA A 63 -16.42 10.57 -5.41
CA ALA A 63 -15.46 10.06 -4.43
C ALA A 63 -15.60 8.53 -4.23
N LYS A 64 -16.83 8.01 -4.21
CA LYS A 64 -17.12 6.59 -4.10
C LYS A 64 -16.59 5.80 -5.28
N SER A 65 -16.80 6.29 -6.52
CA SER A 65 -16.29 5.63 -7.73
C SER A 65 -14.76 5.53 -7.72
N LEU A 66 -14.09 6.63 -7.36
CA LEU A 66 -12.62 6.67 -7.27
C LEU A 66 -12.08 5.77 -6.15
N ALA A 67 -12.71 5.78 -4.97
CA ALA A 67 -12.34 4.90 -3.87
C ALA A 67 -12.58 3.42 -4.21
N ALA A 68 -13.66 3.10 -4.91
CA ALA A 68 -13.94 1.74 -5.39
C ALA A 68 -12.91 1.29 -6.45
N GLY A 69 -12.53 2.17 -7.37
CA GLY A 69 -11.46 1.93 -8.34
C GLY A 69 -10.11 1.68 -7.66
N ALA A 70 -9.77 2.46 -6.64
CA ALA A 70 -8.58 2.26 -5.83
C ALA A 70 -8.62 0.90 -5.11
N ALA A 71 -9.74 0.56 -4.48
CA ALA A 71 -9.92 -0.73 -3.82
C ALA A 71 -9.77 -1.92 -4.79
N ALA A 72 -10.37 -1.82 -5.98
CA ALA A 72 -10.25 -2.85 -7.02
C ALA A 72 -8.82 -3.00 -7.52
N ALA A 73 -8.11 -1.89 -7.76
CA ALA A 73 -6.71 -1.91 -8.17
C ALA A 73 -5.82 -2.61 -7.14
N LEU A 74 -6.05 -2.35 -5.84
CA LEU A 74 -5.31 -2.98 -4.75
C LEU A 74 -5.68 -4.46 -4.57
N LEU A 75 -6.96 -4.83 -4.72
CA LEU A 75 -7.39 -6.23 -4.69
C LEU A 75 -6.75 -7.06 -5.81
N VAL A 76 -6.62 -6.50 -7.01
CA VAL A 76 -5.94 -7.14 -8.15
C VAL A 76 -4.42 -7.15 -7.95
N GLY A 77 -3.86 -6.07 -7.42
CA GLY A 77 -2.42 -5.92 -7.22
C GLY A 77 -1.87 -6.82 -6.10
N ALA A 78 -2.62 -7.01 -5.01
CA ALA A 78 -2.11 -7.72 -3.82
C ALA A 78 -1.65 -9.16 -4.13
N PRO A 79 -2.40 -10.01 -4.86
CA PRO A 79 -1.93 -11.32 -5.28
C PRO A 79 -0.63 -11.28 -6.11
N LEU A 80 -0.44 -10.26 -6.96
CA LEU A 80 0.77 -10.10 -7.75
C LEU A 80 2.00 -9.78 -6.88
N PHE A 81 1.80 -8.98 -5.83
CA PHE A 81 2.84 -8.74 -4.84
C PHE A 81 3.16 -9.99 -4.04
N VAL A 82 2.15 -10.72 -3.58
CA VAL A 82 2.34 -12.01 -2.87
C VAL A 82 3.10 -13.00 -3.74
N LEU A 83 2.80 -13.09 -5.03
CA LEU A 83 3.54 -13.91 -5.98
C LEU A 83 5.02 -13.48 -6.07
N ALA A 84 5.28 -12.17 -6.14
CA ALA A 84 6.65 -11.65 -6.14
C ALA A 84 7.39 -11.97 -4.83
N LEU A 85 6.72 -11.91 -3.68
CA LEU A 85 7.30 -12.26 -2.37
C LEU A 85 7.56 -13.77 -2.26
N ALA A 86 6.65 -14.59 -2.77
CA ALA A 86 6.79 -16.05 -2.78
C ALA A 86 8.00 -16.49 -3.63
N ASP A 87 8.18 -15.93 -4.84
CA ASP A 87 9.34 -16.21 -5.70
C ASP A 87 10.66 -15.83 -5.00
N ARG A 88 10.67 -14.72 -4.24
CA ARG A 88 11.83 -14.26 -3.47
C ARG A 88 12.11 -15.11 -2.23
N ALA A 89 11.08 -15.71 -1.65
CA ALA A 89 11.19 -16.55 -0.46
C ALA A 89 11.65 -17.98 -0.82
N SER A 90 11.18 -18.51 -1.95
CA SER A 90 11.46 -19.88 -2.39
C SER A 90 12.85 -20.03 -3.00
N ASP A 91 13.34 -19.02 -3.72
CA ASP A 91 14.64 -19.08 -4.41
C ASP A 91 15.51 -17.85 -4.08
N LEU A 92 16.26 -17.99 -2.98
CA LEU A 92 17.19 -16.95 -2.51
C LEU A 92 18.30 -16.66 -3.51
N GLU A 93 18.72 -17.65 -4.29
CA GLU A 93 19.80 -17.50 -5.27
C GLU A 93 19.30 -16.70 -6.46
N LYS A 94 18.16 -17.10 -7.03
CA LYS A 94 17.49 -16.35 -8.09
C LYS A 94 17.21 -14.91 -7.68
N PHE A 95 16.79 -14.67 -6.44
CA PHE A 95 16.65 -13.32 -5.91
C PHE A 95 18.00 -12.59 -5.75
N ALA A 96 19.02 -13.25 -5.20
CA ALA A 96 20.34 -12.64 -5.00
C ALA A 96 20.97 -12.17 -6.31
N TYR A 97 20.85 -13.00 -7.36
CA TYR A 97 21.33 -12.72 -8.71
C TYR A 97 20.34 -11.94 -9.58
N ARG A 98 19.15 -11.60 -9.06
CA ARG A 98 18.10 -10.86 -9.78
C ARG A 98 17.67 -11.54 -11.10
N ARG A 99 17.58 -12.86 -11.10
CA ARG A 99 17.19 -13.69 -12.26
C ARG A 99 15.69 -13.95 -12.35
N GLY A 100 14.89 -13.37 -11.45
CA GLY A 100 13.44 -13.55 -11.41
C GLY A 100 12.66 -12.57 -12.28
N PRO A 101 11.43 -12.94 -12.66
CA PRO A 101 10.54 -12.03 -13.39
C PRO A 101 10.18 -10.81 -12.51
N SER A 102 10.47 -9.61 -13.00
CA SER A 102 10.11 -8.36 -12.30
C SER A 102 8.68 -7.90 -12.55
N TRP A 103 7.99 -8.50 -13.53
CA TRP A 103 6.66 -8.05 -13.95
C TRP A 103 5.60 -8.08 -12.83
N PRO A 104 5.51 -9.10 -11.92
CA PRO A 104 4.45 -9.10 -10.92
C PRO A 104 4.59 -7.91 -9.96
N PHE A 105 5.83 -7.58 -9.59
CA PHE A 105 6.14 -6.44 -8.75
C PHE A 105 5.89 -5.10 -9.47
N LEU A 106 6.25 -4.99 -10.75
CA LEU A 106 6.01 -3.77 -11.54
C LEU A 106 4.52 -3.52 -11.75
N THR A 107 3.76 -4.57 -12.09
CA THR A 107 2.30 -4.48 -12.25
C THR A 107 1.63 -4.12 -10.93
N TYR A 108 2.02 -4.77 -9.82
CA TYR A 108 1.57 -4.37 -8.49
C TYR A 108 1.87 -2.90 -8.20
N SER A 109 3.12 -2.45 -8.41
CA SER A 109 3.54 -1.07 -8.12
C SER A 109 2.75 -0.05 -8.94
N GLY A 110 2.50 -0.34 -10.22
CA GLY A 110 1.67 0.51 -11.08
C GLY A 110 0.22 0.58 -10.60
N LEU A 111 -0.40 -0.56 -10.27
CA LEU A 111 -1.75 -0.62 -9.70
C LEU A 111 -1.83 0.12 -8.36
N HIS A 112 -0.79 0.00 -7.54
CA HIS A 112 -0.70 0.64 -6.24
C HIS A 112 -0.61 2.16 -6.36
N ILE A 113 0.25 2.67 -7.24
CA ILE A 113 0.37 4.11 -7.53
C ILE A 113 -0.94 4.65 -8.11
N GLY A 114 -1.53 3.95 -9.07
CA GLY A 114 -2.82 4.33 -9.66
C GLY A 114 -3.94 4.34 -8.61
N GLY A 115 -3.97 3.36 -7.71
CA GLY A 115 -4.91 3.28 -6.61
C GLY A 115 -4.75 4.43 -5.61
N LEU A 116 -3.52 4.78 -5.23
CA LEU A 116 -3.25 5.94 -4.35
C LEU A 116 -3.64 7.26 -5.03
N ALA A 117 -3.39 7.42 -6.32
CA ALA A 117 -3.79 8.60 -7.07
C ALA A 117 -5.32 8.73 -7.11
N ALA A 118 -6.03 7.64 -7.42
CA ALA A 118 -7.49 7.60 -7.43
C ALA A 118 -8.07 7.90 -6.04
N LEU A 119 -7.51 7.29 -4.98
CA LEU A 119 -7.93 7.56 -3.61
C LEU A 119 -7.69 9.03 -3.24
N GLY A 120 -6.50 9.57 -3.52
CA GLY A 120 -6.15 10.97 -3.26
C GLY A 120 -7.11 11.92 -3.95
N ALA A 121 -7.41 11.68 -5.24
CA ALA A 121 -8.42 12.44 -5.97
C ALA A 121 -9.82 12.32 -5.31
N GLY A 122 -10.22 11.10 -4.90
CA GLY A 122 -11.47 10.86 -4.20
C GLY A 122 -11.58 11.63 -2.88
N LEU A 123 -10.49 11.71 -2.11
CA LEU A 123 -10.41 12.46 -0.86
C LEU A 123 -10.55 13.97 -1.07
N LEU A 124 -10.08 14.52 -2.20
CA LEU A 124 -10.25 15.93 -2.53
C LEU A 124 -11.72 16.31 -2.80
N PHE A 125 -12.57 15.33 -3.12
CA PHE A 125 -14.02 15.52 -3.27
C PHE A 125 -14.80 15.39 -1.96
N LEU A 126 -14.14 15.14 -0.83
CA LEU A 126 -14.76 15.03 0.49
C LEU A 126 -14.43 16.26 1.35
N PRO A 127 -15.29 16.65 2.31
CA PRO A 127 -15.03 17.72 3.27
C PRO A 127 -14.01 17.30 4.36
N LEU A 128 -13.04 16.45 3.99
CA LEU A 128 -11.92 16.05 4.81
C LEU A 128 -10.85 17.13 4.82
N LYS A 129 -9.96 17.12 5.81
CA LYS A 129 -8.79 18.02 5.81
C LYS A 129 -8.05 17.85 4.46
N PRO A 130 -7.92 18.91 3.64
CA PRO A 130 -7.43 18.79 2.26
C PRO A 130 -6.00 18.24 2.20
N TRP A 131 -5.24 18.39 3.29
CA TRP A 131 -3.87 17.93 3.41
C TRP A 131 -3.70 16.43 3.15
N THR A 132 -4.62 15.57 3.62
CA THR A 132 -4.52 14.12 3.39
C THR A 132 -4.72 13.74 1.93
N GLY A 133 -5.70 14.35 1.25
CA GLY A 133 -5.95 14.14 -0.17
C GLY A 133 -4.77 14.65 -1.01
N VAL A 134 -4.22 15.82 -0.67
CA VAL A 134 -3.03 16.38 -1.31
C VAL A 134 -1.81 15.50 -1.09
N THR A 135 -1.54 15.01 0.13
CA THR A 135 -0.38 14.15 0.39
C THR A 135 -0.49 12.82 -0.36
N ALA A 136 -1.68 12.21 -0.39
CA ALA A 136 -1.90 10.95 -1.13
C ALA A 136 -1.75 11.18 -2.65
N ALA A 137 -2.39 12.22 -3.19
CA ALA A 137 -2.32 12.55 -4.61
C ALA A 137 -0.90 12.96 -5.05
N ALA A 138 -0.18 13.75 -4.25
CA ALA A 138 1.19 14.19 -4.54
C ALA A 138 2.24 13.08 -4.37
N SER A 139 1.94 12.06 -3.55
CA SER A 139 2.82 10.90 -3.40
C SER A 139 2.85 10.02 -4.67
N ALA A 140 1.75 9.96 -5.42
CA ALA A 140 1.66 9.16 -6.64
C ALA A 140 2.67 9.55 -7.74
N PRO A 141 2.83 10.83 -8.15
CA PRO A 141 3.86 11.21 -9.13
C PRO A 141 5.28 11.03 -8.59
N LEU A 142 5.49 11.23 -7.27
CA LEU A 142 6.78 10.95 -6.64
C LEU A 142 7.14 9.45 -6.76
N PHE A 143 6.20 8.57 -6.45
CA PHE A 143 6.40 7.12 -6.55
C PHE A 143 6.50 6.66 -8.00
N GLY A 144 5.74 7.28 -8.91
CA GLY A 144 5.86 7.07 -10.35
C GLY A 144 7.24 7.44 -10.88
N ALA A 145 7.78 8.59 -10.48
CA ALA A 145 9.13 9.02 -10.86
C ALA A 145 10.21 8.09 -10.29
N ILE A 146 10.08 7.66 -9.03
CA ILE A 146 11.00 6.69 -8.41
C ILE A 146 10.93 5.36 -9.15
N LEU A 147 9.73 4.85 -9.47
CA LEU A 147 9.54 3.62 -10.22
C LEU A 147 10.12 3.71 -11.62
N ALA A 148 9.88 4.82 -12.33
CA ALA A 148 10.40 5.01 -13.68
C ALA A 148 11.94 5.07 -13.70
N GLY A 149 12.55 5.75 -12.72
CA GLY A 149 14.00 5.91 -12.64
C GLY A 149 14.74 4.68 -12.09
N THR A 150 14.13 3.94 -11.17
CA THR A 150 14.83 2.85 -10.45
C THR A 150 14.29 1.47 -10.78
N LYS A 151 13.14 1.38 -11.47
CA LYS A 151 12.37 0.14 -11.71
C LYS A 151 12.07 -0.63 -10.43
N ASP A 152 12.10 0.08 -9.30
CA ASP A 152 11.95 -0.45 -7.98
C ASP A 152 11.36 0.63 -7.07
N ILE A 153 10.66 0.23 -6.02
CA ILE A 153 10.22 1.18 -4.99
C ILE A 153 10.43 0.47 -3.67
N PRO A 154 11.20 1.06 -2.74
CA PRO A 154 11.34 0.49 -1.42
C PRO A 154 9.95 0.32 -0.77
N PRO A 155 9.55 -0.89 -0.33
CA PRO A 155 8.20 -1.13 0.19
C PRO A 155 7.80 -0.21 1.35
N PHE A 156 8.77 0.30 2.12
CA PHE A 156 8.55 1.23 3.24
C PHE A 156 7.81 2.52 2.82
N VAL A 157 8.01 2.94 1.58
CA VAL A 157 7.44 4.17 1.04
C VAL A 157 5.91 4.06 0.92
N PHE A 158 5.43 2.89 0.53
CA PHE A 158 4.01 2.57 0.48
C PHE A 158 3.43 2.46 1.89
N TYR A 159 4.08 1.72 2.79
CA TYR A 159 3.57 1.52 4.15
C TYR A 159 3.43 2.80 4.96
N LEU A 160 4.32 3.79 4.80
CA LEU A 160 4.21 5.08 5.50
C LEU A 160 2.96 5.85 5.05
N VAL A 161 2.69 5.90 3.75
CA VAL A 161 1.52 6.58 3.20
C VAL A 161 0.24 5.81 3.53
N GLU A 162 0.24 4.49 3.37
CA GLU A 162 -0.89 3.62 3.74
C GLU A 162 -1.23 3.72 5.23
N THR A 163 -0.22 3.76 6.12
CA THR A 163 -0.45 3.91 7.56
C THR A 163 -1.01 5.29 7.88
N ALA A 164 -0.45 6.35 7.29
CA ALA A 164 -0.95 7.72 7.50
C ALA A 164 -2.40 7.88 7.00
N VAL A 165 -2.71 7.34 5.82
CA VAL A 165 -4.06 7.32 5.25
C VAL A 165 -4.98 6.43 6.10
N GLY A 166 -4.54 5.24 6.50
CA GLY A 166 -5.30 4.31 7.31
C GLY A 166 -5.68 4.87 8.69
N VAL A 167 -4.73 5.50 9.39
CA VAL A 167 -4.99 6.17 10.68
C VAL A 167 -5.99 7.31 10.52
N GLN A 168 -5.92 8.07 9.43
CA GLN A 168 -6.88 9.14 9.14
C GLN A 168 -8.27 8.59 8.81
N LEU A 169 -8.35 7.52 8.02
CA LEU A 169 -9.60 6.85 7.69
C LEU A 169 -10.27 6.23 8.92
N MET A 170 -9.51 5.67 9.86
CA MET A 170 -10.04 5.15 11.14
C MET A 170 -10.59 6.27 12.04
N ARG A 171 -10.11 7.51 11.87
CA ARG A 171 -10.59 8.68 12.61
C ARG A 171 -11.73 9.40 11.90
N TYR A 172 -12.12 8.95 10.70
CA TYR A 172 -13.20 9.56 9.95
C TYR A 172 -14.55 9.02 10.41
N GLU A 173 -15.24 9.80 11.24
CA GLU A 173 -16.68 9.71 11.40
C GLU A 173 -17.33 10.74 10.47
N GLU A 174 -18.27 10.31 9.63
CA GLU A 174 -19.02 11.24 8.78
C GLU A 174 -19.80 12.20 9.70
N PRO A 175 -19.66 13.53 9.58
CA PRO A 175 -20.51 14.47 10.31
C PRO A 175 -21.95 14.30 9.83
N GLY A 176 -22.70 13.47 10.55
CA GLY A 176 -24.07 13.08 10.20
C GLY A 176 -24.67 11.96 11.07
N LEU A 177 -23.85 11.18 11.79
CA LEU A 177 -24.37 10.16 12.71
C LEU A 177 -24.78 10.72 14.09
N ALA A 178 -24.33 11.91 14.48
CA ALA A 178 -24.64 12.49 15.79
C ALA A 178 -25.90 13.40 15.81
N ALA A 179 -26.46 13.77 14.64
CA ALA A 179 -27.53 14.77 14.56
C ALA A 179 -28.95 14.19 14.33
N GLY A 180 -29.11 12.86 14.45
CA GLY A 180 -30.37 12.19 14.13
C GLY A 180 -31.21 11.71 15.31
N SER A 181 -30.72 11.77 16.56
CA SER A 181 -31.33 11.03 17.69
C SER A 181 -32.03 11.87 18.76
N GLN A 182 -32.40 13.14 18.51
CA GLN A 182 -33.09 13.96 19.52
C GLN A 182 -34.19 14.92 18.98
N ARG A 183 -34.97 14.53 17.96
CA ARG A 183 -36.24 15.22 17.68
C ARG A 183 -37.32 14.23 17.27
N GLY A 184 -37.96 13.61 18.26
CA GLY A 184 -39.06 12.70 18.01
C GLY A 184 -39.64 12.12 19.29
N GLY A 185 -40.16 12.98 20.17
CA GLY A 185 -40.88 12.50 21.34
C GLY A 185 -41.10 13.59 22.36
N GLU A 186 -42.09 14.44 22.14
CA GLU A 186 -42.98 14.93 23.20
C GLU A 186 -44.17 15.64 22.54
N GLY A 187 -45.25 14.88 22.40
CA GLY A 187 -46.54 15.30 21.90
C GLY A 187 -47.59 14.27 22.30
N HIS A 188 -48.47 14.69 23.20
CA HIS A 188 -49.69 14.04 23.69
C HIS A 188 -49.61 13.15 24.94
N GLY A 189 -49.91 13.78 26.07
CA GLY A 189 -50.60 13.24 27.24
C GLY A 189 -51.48 14.34 27.81
#